data_AF-A0A8T4TZ26-F1
#
_entry.id   AF-A0A8T4TZ26-F1
#
_cell.length_a   1.000
_cell.length_b   1.000
_cell.length_c   1.000
_cell.angle_alpha   90.00
_cell.angle_beta   90.00
_cell.angle_gamma   90.00
#
_symmetry.space_group_name_H-M   'P 1'
#
loop_
_entity.id
_entity.type
_entity.pdbx_description
1 polymer ?
#
loop_
_entity_poly.entity_id
_entity_poly.type
_entity_poly.pdbx_seq_one_letter_code
_entity_poly.pdbx_strand_id
1 'polypeptide(L)' 'MMSRPTWDDYFMNIAKQAATRSTCERKHVGAVIVRDKTI' A
#
# COMPACT_ATOMS: atom_id res chain seq x y z
N MET A 1 2.77 2.45 22.37
CA MET A 1 1.42 1.82 22.32
C MET A 1 1.04 1.77 20.85
N MET A 2 0.99 0.59 20.23
CA MET A 2 0.62 0.47 18.81
C MET A 2 -0.88 0.66 18.67
N SER A 3 -1.30 1.88 18.33
CA SER A 3 -2.68 2.17 17.95
C SER A 3 -3.02 1.44 16.64
N ARG A 4 -4.30 1.09 16.49
CA ARG A 4 -4.79 0.53 15.22
C ARG A 4 -4.48 1.55 14.10
N PRO A 5 -3.77 1.15 13.04
CA PRO A 5 -3.46 2.07 11.94
C PRO A 5 -4.75 2.63 11.35
N THR A 6 -4.66 3.86 10.83
CA THR A 6 -5.76 4.46 10.10
C THR A 6 -6.01 3.69 8.80
N TRP A 7 -7.16 3.93 8.16
CA TRP A 7 -7.44 3.33 6.85
C TRP A 7 -6.40 3.74 5.81
N ASP A 8 -5.96 5.00 5.84
CA ASP A 8 -4.95 5.51 4.92
C ASP A 8 -3.60 4.80 5.11
N ASP A 9 -3.15 4.65 6.36
CA ASP A 9 -1.93 3.91 6.68
C ASP A 9 -2.02 2.45 6.22
N TYR A 10 -3.18 1.82 6.44
CA TYR A 10 -3.43 0.44 6.05
C TYR A 10 -3.32 0.25 4.54
N PHE A 11 -4.06 1.04 3.74
CA PHE A 11 -4.03 0.93 2.28
C PHE A 11 -2.69 1.35 1.69
N MET A 12 -2.01 2.34 2.29
CA MET A 12 -0.69 2.76 1.82
C MET A 12 0.38 1.69 2.11
N ASN A 13 0.27 0.97 3.22
CA ASN A 13 1.13 -0.19 3.48
C ASN A 13 0.91 -1.31 2.45
N ILE A 14 -0.33 -1.53 2.00
CA ILE A 14 -0.61 -2.48 0.91
C ILE A 14 0.01 -2.01 -0.41
N ALA A 15 -0.09 -0.71 -0.73
CA ALA A 15 0.55 -0.16 -1.93
C ALA A 15 2.08 -0.34 -1.90
N LYS A 16 2.70 -0.14 -0.72
CA LYS A 16 4.14 -0.42 -0.51
C LYS A 16 4.46 -1.90 -0.68
N GLN A 17 3.62 -2.81 -0.16
CA GLN A 17 3.81 -4.25 -0.35
C GLN A 17 3.70 -4.64 -1.82
N ALA A 18 2.72 -4.11 -2.55
CA ALA A 18 2.63 -4.30 -4.00
C ALA A 18 3.88 -3.80 -4.73
N ALA A 19 4.44 -2.65 -4.31
CA ALA A 19 5.66 -2.10 -4.89
C ALA A 19 6.86 -3.04 -4.78
N THR A 20 6.96 -3.84 -3.71
CA THR A 20 8.08 -4.80 -3.52
C THR A 20 8.15 -5.87 -4.61
N ARG A 21 7.03 -6.12 -5.31
CA ARG A 21 6.96 -7.07 -6.43
C ARG A 21 7.30 -6.45 -7.78
N SER A 22 7.56 -5.14 -7.83
CA SER A 22 8.00 -4.47 -9.05
C SER A 22 9.34 -5.04 -9.52
N THR A 23 9.45 -5.33 -10.82
CA THR A 23 10.68 -5.82 -11.46
C THR A 23 11.61 -4.70 -11.93
N CYS A 24 11.17 -3.44 -11.84
CA CYS A 24 12.00 -2.30 -12.21
C CYS A 24 13.07 -2.02 -11.14
N GLU A 25 14.34 -2.12 -11.52
CA GLU A 25 15.49 -1.88 -10.63
C GLU A 25 15.67 -0.41 -10.20
N ARG A 26 15.07 0.53 -10.95
CA ARG A 26 15.24 1.97 -10.70
C ARG A 26 14.22 2.52 -9.70
N LYS A 27 12.97 2.09 -9.81
CA LYS A 27 11.88 2.53 -8.94
C LYS A 27 10.86 1.40 -8.77
N HIS A 28 10.65 1.01 -7.52
CA HIS A 28 9.61 0.09 -7.12
C HIS A 28 8.32 0.87 -6.85
N VAL A 29 7.36 0.79 -7.76
CA VAL A 29 6.07 1.50 -7.68
C VAL A 29 4.95 0.49 -7.48
N GLY A 30 4.02 0.81 -6.59
CA GLY A 30 2.79 0.06 -6.34
C GLY A 30 1.63 1.01 -6.16
N ALA A 31 0.44 0.58 -6.60
CA ALA A 31 -0.78 1.37 -6.53
C ALA A 31 -1.94 0.49 -6.04
N VAL A 32 -2.87 1.12 -5.34
CA VAL A 32 -4.07 0.49 -4.77
C VAL A 32 -5.22 1.45 -5.04
N ILE A 33 -6.30 0.96 -5.65
CA ILE A 33 -7.54 1.72 -5.84
C ILE A 33 -8.48 1.29 -4.71
N VAL A 34 -9.10 2.25 -4.03
CA VAL A 34 -9.99 1.97 -2.91
C VAL A 34 -11.35 2.57 -3.19
N ARG A 35 -12.42 1.79 -3.00
CA ARG A 35 -13.81 2.26 -2.98
C ARG A 35 -14.51 1.66 -1.77
N ASP A 36 -15.18 2.49 -0.98
CA ASP A 36 -15.92 2.05 0.21
C ASP A 36 -15.10 1.17 1.18
N LYS A 37 -13.81 1.52 1.38
CA LYS A 37 -12.83 0.77 2.20
C LYS A 37 -12.55 -0.66 1.72
N THR A 38 -12.80 -0.92 0.44
CA THR A 38 -12.48 -2.18 -0.26
C THR A 38 -11.51 -1.89 -1.39
N ILE A 39 -10.59 -2.83 -1.65
CA ILE A 39 -9.57 -2.77 -2.70
C ILE A 39 -10.01 -3.60 -3.90
#